data_AF-A0A0M8XT86-F1
#
_entry.id   AF-A0A0M8XT86-F1
#
_cell.length_a   1.000
_cell.length_b   1.000
_cell.length_c   1.000
_cell.angle_alpha   90.00
_cell.angle_beta   90.00
_cell.angle_gamma   90.00
#
_symmetry.space_group_name_H-M   'P 1'
#
loop_
_entity.id
_entity.type
_entity.pdbx_description
1 polymer ?
#
loop_
_entity_poly.entity_id
_entity_poly.type
_entity_poly.pdbx_seq_one_letter_code
_entity_poly.pdbx_strand_id
1 'polypeptide(L)' 'MDCTNLDCEEPASDLLRYQAPDREHRYTLCPYHLDRAHEWLAARPTLAVTAISERLTAPLDQPALF' A
#
# COMPACT_ATOMS: atom_id res chain seq x y z
N MET A 1 1.38 -6.75 8.47
CA MET A 1 -0.02 -6.89 8.02
C MET A 1 0.02 -6.49 6.57
N ASP A 2 0.29 -7.54 5.79
CA ASP A 2 0.86 -7.55 4.45
C ASP A 2 -0.25 -7.57 3.39
N CYS A 3 0.09 -7.74 2.12
CA CYS A 3 -0.84 -8.12 1.02
C CYS A 3 -1.83 -9.28 1.33
N THR A 4 -1.78 -9.88 2.51
CA THR A 4 -2.54 -11.03 3.00
C THR A 4 -4.07 -10.92 2.87
N ASN A 5 -4.66 -9.73 2.70
CA ASN A 5 -6.12 -9.56 2.66
C ASN A 5 -6.73 -9.38 1.27
N LEU A 6 -5.93 -9.37 0.19
CA LEU A 6 -6.41 -9.11 -1.18
C LEU A 6 -6.35 -10.33 -2.11
N ASP A 7 -6.03 -11.53 -1.61
CA ASP A 7 -5.84 -12.73 -2.46
C ASP A 7 -4.83 -12.45 -3.59
N CYS A 8 -3.75 -11.71 -3.30
CA CYS A 8 -2.66 -11.50 -4.25
C CYS A 8 -1.64 -12.64 -4.07
N GLU A 9 -1.46 -13.46 -5.12
CA GLU A 9 -0.40 -14.49 -5.16
C GLU A 9 1.01 -13.85 -5.22
N GLU A 10 1.11 -12.58 -5.59
CA GLU A 10 2.36 -11.83 -5.67
C GLU A 10 2.74 -11.19 -4.32
N PRO A 11 4.05 -11.15 -4.01
CA PRO A 11 4.53 -10.52 -2.78
C PRO A 11 4.23 -9.02 -2.77
N ALA A 12 4.01 -8.47 -1.58
CA ALA A 12 3.91 -7.02 -1.41
C ALA A 12 5.26 -6.37 -1.73
N SER A 13 5.28 -5.47 -2.70
CA SER A 13 6.48 -4.73 -3.12
C SER A 13 6.36 -3.23 -2.89
N ASP A 14 5.16 -2.73 -2.60
CA ASP A 14 4.88 -1.31 -2.53
C ASP A 14 4.08 -0.99 -1.26
N LEU A 15 4.32 0.20 -0.71
CA LEU A 15 3.56 0.77 0.38
C LEU A 15 2.75 1.95 -0.17
N LEU A 16 1.43 1.87 -0.03
CA LEU A 16 0.52 2.98 -0.26
C LEU A 16 0.10 3.59 1.07
N ARG A 17 0.23 4.90 1.19
CA ARG A 17 -0.23 5.68 2.33
C ARG A 17 -1.10 6.84 1.87
N TYR A 18 -2.19 7.12 2.57
CA TYR A 18 -2.99 8.34 2.36
C TYR A 18 -3.67 8.79 3.66
N GLN A 19 -4.00 10.07 3.76
CA GLN A 19 -4.71 10.66 4.90
C GLN A 19 -6.20 10.76 4.60
N ALA A 20 -7.01 10.00 5.34
CA ALA A 20 -8.46 10.17 5.36
C ALA A 20 -8.87 11.14 6.48
N PRO A 21 -10.13 11.64 6.48
CA PRO A 21 -10.62 12.54 7.53
C PRO A 21 -10.57 11.93 8.94
N ASP A 22 -10.70 10.61 9.03
CA ASP A 22 -10.69 9.87 10.30
C ASP A 22 -9.26 9.58 10.77
N ARG A 23 -8.39 9.11 9.87
CA ARG A 23 -7.02 8.68 10.18
C ARG A 23 -6.16 8.50 8.94
N GLU A 24 -4.86 8.31 9.16
CA GLU A 24 -3.94 7.84 8.13
C GLU A 24 -4.18 6.35 7.85
N HIS A 25 -4.19 5.98 6.57
CA HIS A 25 -4.28 4.61 6.11
C HIS A 25 -2.97 4.19 5.44
N ARG A 26 -2.52 2.97 5.73
CA ARG A 26 -1.31 2.36 5.16
C ARG A 26 -1.63 0.95 4.67
N TYR A 27 -1.22 0.64 3.45
CA TYR A 27 -1.42 -0.66 2.81
C TYR A 27 -0.14 -1.08 2.12
N THR A 28 0.32 -2.29 2.38
CA THR A 28 1.33 -2.93 1.54
C THR A 28 0.63 -3.69 0.43
N LEU A 29 0.96 -3.37 -0.81
CA LEU A 29 0.30 -3.81 -2.03
C LEU A 29 1.32 -4.41 -2.99
N CYS A 30 0.88 -5.39 -3.79
CA CYS A 30 1.58 -5.84 -4.98
C CYS A 30 1.35 -4.80 -6.10
N PRO A 31 2.19 -4.76 -7.17
CA PRO A 31 2.15 -3.69 -8.16
C PRO A 31 0.77 -3.54 -8.81
N TYR A 32 0.12 -4.67 -9.13
CA TYR A 32 -1.24 -4.69 -9.67
C TYR A 32 -2.27 -4.00 -8.75
N HIS A 33 -2.25 -4.33 -7.46
CA HIS A 33 -3.19 -3.74 -6.51
C HIS A 33 -2.87 -2.27 -6.21
N LEU A 34 -1.60 -1.86 -6.30
CA LEU A 34 -1.22 -0.46 -6.21
C LEU A 34 -1.85 0.35 -7.36
N ASP A 35 -1.78 -0.13 -8.59
CA ASP A 35 -2.44 0.50 -9.75
C ASP A 35 -3.95 0.62 -9.53
N ARG A 36 -4.63 -0.46 -9.12
CA ARG A 36 -6.08 -0.44 -8.81
C ARG A 36 -6.42 0.54 -7.69
N ALA A 37 -5.56 0.64 -6.68
CA ALA A 37 -5.73 1.60 -5.58
C ALA A 37 -5.56 3.04 -6.07
N HIS A 38 -4.62 3.31 -6.97
CA HIS A 38 -4.48 4.62 -7.60
C HIS A 38 -5.67 4.98 -8.48
N GLU A 39 -6.22 4.04 -9.26
CA GLU A 39 -7.46 4.26 -10.01
C GLU A 39 -8.64 4.63 -9.09
N TRP A 40 -8.77 3.92 -7.96
CA TRP A 40 -9.81 4.21 -6.97
C TRP A 40 -9.60 5.57 -6.28
N LEU A 41 -8.35 5.94 -6.00
CA LEU A 41 -7.97 7.24 -5.43
C LEU A 41 -8.21 8.37 -6.42
N ALA A 42 -7.99 8.17 -7.72
CA ALA A 42 -8.21 9.18 -8.75
C ALA A 42 -9.66 9.68 -8.78
N ALA A 43 -10.63 8.83 -8.42
CA ALA A 43 -12.03 9.21 -8.26
C ALA A 43 -12.33 10.00 -6.96
N ARG A 44 -11.34 10.19 -6.07
CA ARG A 44 -11.46 10.78 -4.73
C ARG A 44 -10.34 11.81 -4.49
N PRO A 45 -10.48 13.03 -5.06
CA PRO A 45 -9.40 14.02 -5.07
C PRO A 45 -8.92 14.41 -3.66
N THR A 46 -9.82 14.45 -2.67
CA THR A 46 -9.46 14.75 -1.27
C THR A 46 -8.51 13.72 -0.65
N LEU A 47 -8.56 12.47 -1.08
CA LEU A 47 -7.65 11.42 -0.63
C LEU A 47 -6.40 11.37 -1.50
N ALA A 48 -6.57 11.49 -2.83
CA ALA A 48 -5.48 11.41 -3.81
C ALA A 48 -4.37 12.43 -3.57
N VAL A 49 -4.71 13.66 -3.15
CA VAL A 49 -3.69 14.71 -2.86
C VAL A 49 -2.77 14.35 -1.70
N THR A 50 -3.19 13.43 -0.84
CA THR A 50 -2.42 12.96 0.31
C THR A 50 -1.82 11.57 0.08
N ALA A 51 -2.08 10.97 -1.07
CA ALA A 51 -1.64 9.62 -1.38
C ALA A 51 -0.17 9.63 -1.79
N ILE A 52 0.61 8.75 -1.16
CA ILE A 52 2.03 8.55 -1.40
C ILE A 52 2.25 7.06 -1.58
N SER A 53 2.85 6.67 -2.71
CA SER A 53 3.27 5.30 -3.00
C SER A 53 4.79 5.21 -2.97
N GLU A 54 5.33 4.24 -2.23
CA GLU A 54 6.77 4.04 -2.07
C GLU A 54 7.08 2.56 -2.35
N ARG A 55 8.14 2.28 -3.13
CA ARG A 55 8.64 0.91 -3.28
C ARG A 55 9.32 0.47 -1.98
N LEU A 56 9.05 -0.78 -1.58
CA LEU A 56 9.75 -1.44 -0.50
C LEU A 56 11.15 -1.83 -1.01
N THR A 57 12.16 -1.03 -0.66
CA THR A 57 13.56 -1.19 -1.12
C THR A 57 14.25 -2.45 -0.56
N ALA A 58 13.62 -3.15 0.38
CA ALA A 58 14.06 -4.46 0.84
C ALA A 58 12.83 -5.37 0.98
N PRO A 59 12.94 -6.71 0.78
CA PRO A 59 12.07 -7.59 1.56
C PRO A 59 12.20 -7.13 3.01
N LEU A 60 11.10 -7.03 3.75
CA LEU A 60 11.16 -6.73 5.18
C LEU A 60 12.10 -7.75 5.83
N ASP A 61 13.38 -7.38 5.96
CA ASP A 61 14.41 -8.09 6.71
C ASP A 61 14.05 -7.82 8.16
N GLN A 62 12.94 -8.43 8.59
CA GLN A 62 12.64 -8.57 10.00
C GLN A 62 13.83 -9.32 10.57
N PRO A 63 14.50 -8.79 11.60
CA PRO A 63 15.54 -9.56 12.26
C PRO A 63 14.89 -10.87 12.67
N ALA A 64 15.39 -11.99 12.13
CA ALA A 64 15.00 -13.31 12.59
C ALA A 64 15.19 -13.31 14.11
N LEU A 65 14.07 -13.37 14.84
CA LEU A 65 14.07 -13.50 16.29
C LEU A 65 14.40 -14.96 16.65
N PHE A 66 15.54 -15.48 16.21
CA PHE A 66 16.12 -16.75 16.66
C PHE A 66 17.64 -16.72 16.54
#